data_AF-A0A4S1FFY8-F1
#
_entry.id   AF-A0A4S1FFY8-F1
#
_cell.length_a   1.000
_cell.length_b   1.000
_cell.length_c   1.000
_cell.angle_alpha   90.00
_cell.angle_beta   90.00
_cell.angle_gamma   90.00
#
_symmetry.space_group_name_H-M   'P 1'
#
loop_
_entity.id
_entity.type
_entity.pdbx_description
1 polymer ?
#
loop_
_entity_poly.entity_id
_entity_poly.type
_entity_poly.pdbx_seq_one_letter_code
_entity_poly.pdbx_strand_id
1 'polypeptide(L)'
;PDPSFHGHFNVLRGYVAPLDAAGVKIVGDYVDNYKHGLPSEFGILNLFDPRTGTPRAILDATVITDMRTGAVTAIGAKHLAKKTSKVLGHIGA
;
A
#
# COMPACT_ATOMS: atom_id res chain seq x y z
N PRO A 1 9.23 -10.64 -14.48
CA PRO A 1 8.09 -9.98 -15.13
C PRO A 1 8.17 -10.20 -16.65
N ASP A 2 7.07 -10.52 -17.28
CA ASP A 2 7.00 -10.55 -18.74
C ASP A 2 7.01 -9.10 -19.24
N PRO A 3 8.01 -8.71 -20.07
CA PRO A 3 8.18 -7.33 -20.53
C PRO A 3 7.03 -6.83 -21.41
N SER A 4 6.12 -7.70 -21.85
CA SER A 4 4.91 -7.30 -22.57
C SER A 4 3.87 -6.61 -21.69
N PHE A 5 3.97 -6.70 -20.36
CA PHE A 5 3.08 -6.01 -19.44
C PHE A 5 3.79 -4.83 -18.77
N HIS A 6 3.23 -3.63 -18.90
CA HIS A 6 3.64 -2.46 -18.13
C HIS A 6 3.10 -2.52 -16.70
N GLY A 7 3.58 -3.49 -15.93
CA GLY A 7 3.16 -3.70 -14.56
C GLY A 7 3.97 -4.79 -13.86
N HIS A 8 3.72 -4.94 -12.56
CA HIS A 8 4.38 -5.94 -11.76
C HIS A 8 3.54 -6.37 -10.55
N PHE A 9 3.87 -7.53 -9.99
CA PHE A 9 3.30 -8.03 -8.76
C PHE A 9 4.36 -8.06 -7.66
N ASN A 10 3.94 -7.73 -6.43
CA ASN A 10 4.77 -7.80 -5.24
C ASN A 10 4.09 -8.62 -4.13
N VAL A 11 4.92 -9.32 -3.36
CA VAL A 11 4.55 -10.01 -2.13
C VAL A 11 5.28 -9.34 -0.97
N LEU A 12 4.54 -8.63 -0.14
CA LEU A 12 5.07 -7.81 0.95
C LEU A 12 4.66 -8.44 2.27
N ARG A 13 5.63 -9.02 2.98
CA ARG A 13 5.42 -9.65 4.29
C ARG A 13 5.85 -8.73 5.42
N GLY A 14 5.14 -8.78 6.55
CA GLY A 14 5.47 -8.00 7.73
C GLY A 14 4.96 -8.63 9.02
N TYR A 15 5.65 -8.31 10.11
CA TYR A 15 5.22 -8.57 11.48
C TYR A 15 5.36 -7.27 12.27
N VAL A 16 4.30 -6.88 12.97
CA VAL A 16 4.27 -5.67 13.79
C VAL A 16 4.24 -6.08 15.26
N ALA A 17 5.42 -6.15 15.90
CA ALA A 17 5.55 -6.69 17.26
C ALA A 17 4.64 -6.03 18.30
N PRO A 18 4.45 -4.69 18.34
CA PRO A 18 3.54 -4.07 19.29
C PRO A 18 2.05 -4.41 19.08
N LEU A 19 1.68 -4.84 17.87
CA LEU A 19 0.30 -5.25 17.53
C LEU A 19 0.13 -6.77 17.52
N ASP A 20 1.22 -7.53 17.70
CA ASP A 20 1.22 -8.98 17.63
C ASP A 20 0.52 -9.53 16.37
N ALA A 21 0.78 -8.87 15.24
CA ALA A 21 0.10 -9.13 13.97
C ALA A 21 1.11 -9.44 12.87
N ALA A 22 0.94 -10.58 12.20
CA ALA A 22 1.67 -10.94 11.00
C ALA A 22 0.75 -10.85 9.78
N GLY A 23 1.31 -10.47 8.62
CA GLY A 23 0.53 -10.39 7.40
C GLY A 23 1.36 -10.40 6.13
N VAL A 24 0.66 -10.64 5.03
CA VAL A 24 1.20 -10.60 3.67
C VAL A 24 0.24 -9.79 2.78
N LYS A 25 0.73 -8.70 2.20
CA LYS A 25 0.05 -7.98 1.12
C LYS A 25 0.53 -8.54 -0.22
N ILE A 26 -0.40 -8.97 -1.05
CA ILE A 26 -0.15 -9.24 -2.47
C ILE A 26 -0.74 -8.07 -3.22
N VAL A 27 0.06 -7.40 -4.05
CA VAL A 27 -0.36 -6.22 -4.80
C VAL A 27 0.11 -6.33 -6.25
N GLY A 28 -0.77 -5.97 -7.19
CA GLY A 28 -0.44 -5.73 -8.58
C GLY A 28 -0.46 -4.24 -8.86
N ASP A 29 0.59 -3.73 -9.49
CA ASP A 29 0.73 -2.33 -9.93
C ASP A 29 0.89 -2.34 -11.46
N TYR A 30 -0.12 -1.82 -12.15
CA TYR A 30 -0.26 -1.86 -13.60
C TYR A 30 -0.57 -0.46 -14.13
N VAL A 31 0.42 0.12 -14.80
CA VAL A 31 0.40 1.52 -15.24
C VAL A 31 -0.77 1.79 -16.17
N ASP A 32 -1.09 0.85 -17.06
CA ASP A 32 -2.07 1.02 -18.12
C ASP A 32 -3.53 0.73 -17.72
N ASN A 33 -3.79 0.41 -16.45
CA ASN A 33 -5.15 0.12 -15.97
C ASN A 33 -6.13 1.28 -16.15
N TYR A 34 -5.65 2.53 -16.19
CA TYR A 34 -6.48 3.70 -16.47
C TYR A 34 -7.16 3.61 -17.84
N LYS A 35 -6.55 2.93 -18.83
CA LYS A 35 -7.14 2.70 -20.16
C LYS A 35 -8.38 1.80 -20.10
N HIS A 36 -8.52 1.04 -19.01
CA HIS A 36 -9.63 0.14 -18.74
C HIS A 36 -10.60 0.69 -17.69
N GLY A 37 -10.42 1.93 -17.21
CA GLY A 37 -11.23 2.51 -16.14
C GLY A 37 -10.99 1.86 -14.77
N LEU A 38 -9.83 1.24 -14.57
CA LEU A 38 -9.43 0.57 -13.33
C LEU A 38 -8.35 1.39 -12.59
N PRO A 39 -8.26 1.30 -11.25
CA PRO A 39 -7.12 1.77 -10.48
C PRO A 39 -5.79 1.15 -10.96
N SER A 40 -4.69 1.88 -10.80
CA SER A 40 -3.34 1.37 -11.11
C SER A 40 -2.94 0.21 -10.21
N GLU A 41 -3.38 0.23 -8.96
CA GLU A 41 -3.07 -0.81 -7.97
C GLU A 41 -4.31 -1.57 -7.51
N PHE A 42 -4.20 -2.89 -7.42
CA PHE A 42 -5.12 -3.74 -6.67
C PHE A 42 -4.34 -4.58 -5.68
N GLY A 43 -4.88 -4.79 -4.49
CA GLY A 43 -4.21 -5.62 -3.50
C GLY A 43 -5.14 -6.37 -2.58
N ILE A 44 -4.63 -7.46 -2.03
CA ILE A 44 -5.23 -8.20 -0.92
C ILE A 44 -4.26 -8.25 0.25
N LEU A 45 -4.77 -8.10 1.47
CA LEU A 45 -4.03 -8.27 2.70
C LEU A 45 -4.53 -9.52 3.42
N ASN A 46 -3.61 -10.44 3.67
CA ASN A 46 -3.86 -11.62 4.48
C ASN A 46 -3.25 -11.39 5.87
N LEU A 47 -4.03 -11.58 6.91
CA LEU A 47 -3.59 -11.48 8.30
C LEU A 47 -3.56 -12.86 8.95
N PHE A 48 -2.56 -13.08 9.79
CA PHE A 48 -2.31 -14.35 10.46
C PHE A 48 -1.99 -14.12 11.93
N ASP A 49 -2.32 -15.10 12.75
CA ASP A 49 -1.77 -15.23 14.10
C ASP A 49 -0.27 -15.53 13.99
N PRO A 50 0.64 -14.71 14.56
CA PRO A 50 2.08 -14.86 14.39
C PRO A 50 2.68 -16.08 15.10
N ARG A 51 1.96 -16.71 16.03
CA ARG A 51 2.44 -17.85 16.84
C ARG A 51 2.02 -19.18 16.25
N THR A 52 0.83 -19.22 15.65
CA THR A 52 0.22 -20.46 15.13
C THR A 52 0.15 -20.50 13.60
N GLY A 53 0.31 -19.36 12.93
CA GLY A 53 0.10 -19.23 11.49
C GLY A 53 -1.36 -19.33 11.06
N THR A 54 -2.32 -19.38 12.01
CA THR A 54 -3.74 -19.50 11.68
C THR A 54 -4.24 -18.24 10.95
N PRO A 55 -4.94 -18.38 9.80
CA PRO A 55 -5.51 -17.23 9.11
C PRO A 55 -6.51 -16.49 9.99
N ARG A 56 -6.45 -15.16 9.96
CA ARG A 56 -7.34 -14.28 10.74
C ARG A 56 -8.31 -13.53 9.83
N ALA A 57 -7.82 -13.01 8.71
CA ALA A 57 -8.64 -12.25 7.77
C ALA A 57 -8.00 -12.22 6.38
N ILE A 58 -8.84 -12.05 5.37
CA ILE A 58 -8.48 -11.66 4.01
C ILE A 58 -9.26 -10.38 3.71
N LEU A 59 -8.55 -9.33 3.31
CA LEU A 59 -9.10 -8.00 3.15
C LEU A 59 -8.72 -7.46 1.77
N ASP A 60 -9.62 -6.71 1.14
CA ASP A 60 -9.23 -5.81 0.05
C ASP A 60 -8.26 -4.75 0.62
N ALA A 61 -7.10 -4.65 0.00
CA ALA A 61 -6.02 -3.76 0.40
C ALA A 61 -5.81 -2.58 -0.57
N THR A 62 -6.69 -2.41 -1.55
CA THR A 62 -6.64 -1.32 -2.54
C THR A 62 -6.77 0.02 -1.82
N VAL A 63 -7.90 0.27 -1.15
CA VAL A 63 -8.13 1.51 -0.39
C VAL A 63 -7.18 1.63 0.82
N ILE A 64 -6.80 0.50 1.45
CA ILE A 64 -5.79 0.52 2.52
C ILE A 64 -4.47 1.06 2.01
N THR A 65 -4.07 0.69 0.79
CA THR A 65 -2.81 1.14 0.17
C THR A 65 -2.86 2.63 -0.11
N ASP A 66 -3.96 3.16 -0.63
CA ASP A 66 -4.13 4.59 -0.86
C ASP A 66 -4.01 5.38 0.45
N MET A 67 -4.82 5.01 1.45
CA MET A 67 -4.88 5.71 2.73
C MET A 67 -3.54 5.69 3.47
N ARG A 68 -2.89 4.52 3.57
CA ARG A 68 -1.64 4.39 4.33
C ARG A 68 -0.49 5.13 3.64
N THR A 69 -0.48 5.19 2.31
CA THR A 69 0.58 5.90 1.56
C THR A 69 0.45 7.40 1.78
N GLY A 70 -0.76 7.95 1.69
CA GLY A 70 -1.04 9.34 2.05
C GLY A 70 -0.68 9.66 3.50
N ALA A 71 -1.04 8.78 4.45
CA ALA A 71 -0.73 8.96 5.87
C ALA A 71 0.76 9.00 6.16
N VAL A 72 1.57 8.09 5.59
CA VAL A 72 3.03 8.09 5.78
C VAL A 72 3.66 9.36 5.19
N THR A 73 3.20 9.81 4.01
CA THR A 73 3.64 11.08 3.43
C THR A 73 3.31 12.28 4.34
N ALA A 74 2.11 12.31 4.92
CA ALA A 74 1.71 13.36 5.85
C ALA A 74 2.55 13.35 7.15
N ILE A 75 2.89 12.17 7.68
CA ILE A 75 3.81 12.04 8.82
C ILE A 75 5.20 12.57 8.44
N GLY A 76 5.70 12.22 7.25
CA GLY A 76 6.95 12.77 6.73
C GLY A 76 6.91 14.30 6.67
N ALA A 77 5.87 14.88 6.08
CA ALA A 77 5.68 16.33 6.02
C ALA A 77 5.61 16.98 7.42
N LYS A 78 4.91 16.36 8.38
CA LYS A 78 4.82 16.84 9.77
C LYS A 78 6.19 17.02 10.43
N HIS A 79 7.13 16.14 10.14
CA HIS A 79 8.44 16.13 10.79
C HIS A 79 9.53 16.84 9.96
N LEU A 80 9.40 16.88 8.64
CA LEU A 80 10.45 17.34 7.73
C LEU A 80 10.14 18.69 7.05
N ALA A 81 8.87 19.08 6.94
CA ALA A 81 8.52 20.36 6.32
C ALA A 81 8.74 21.53 7.29
N LYS A 82 8.95 22.74 6.73
CA LYS A 82 8.95 23.98 7.53
C LYS A 82 7.58 24.14 8.20
N LYS A 83 7.56 24.38 9.52
CA LYS A 83 6.31 24.57 10.29
C LYS A 83 5.43 25.71 9.76
N THR A 84 6.03 26.66 9.04
CA THR A 84 5.36 27.82 8.45
C THR A 84 4.90 27.60 7.01
N SER A 85 5.09 26.42 6.41
CA SER A 85 4.62 26.12 5.06
C SER A 85 3.11 26.35 4.92
N LYS A 86 2.70 27.08 3.87
CA LYS A 86 1.30 27.39 3.54
C LYS A 86 0.87 26.93 2.15
N VAL A 87 1.83 26.50 1.31
CA VAL A 87 1.59 26.08 -0.07
C VAL A 87 2.04 24.63 -0.21
N LEU A 88 1.14 23.79 -0.74
CA LEU A 88 1.41 22.40 -1.11
C LEU A 88 1.49 22.33 -2.64
N GLY A 89 2.55 21.74 -3.18
CA GLY A 89 2.62 21.34 -4.59
C GLY A 89 2.21 19.88 -4.75
N HIS A 90 1.32 19.60 -5.70
CA HIS A 90 0.90 18.25 -6.06
C HIS A 90 1.13 18.03 -7.56
N ILE A 91 1.85 16.97 -7.93
CA ILE A 91 2.22 16.65 -9.32
C ILE A 91 1.77 15.21 -9.61
N GLY A 92 0.82 15.05 -10.53
CA GLY A 92 0.05 13.81 -10.77
C GLY A 92 -1.34 13.87 -10.13
N ALA A 93 -2.40 13.48 -10.83
CA ALA A 93 -3.78 13.48 -10.34
C ALA A 93 -4.66 12.49 -11.12
#